data_AF-A0A382UT82-F1
#
_entry.id   AF-A0A382UT82-F1
#
_cell.length_a   1.000
_cell.length_b   1.000
_cell.length_c   1.000
_cell.angle_alpha   90.00
_cell.angle_beta   90.00
_cell.angle_gamma   90.00
#
_symmetry.space_group_name_H-M   'P 1'
#
loop_
_entity.id
_entity.type
_entity.pdbx_description
1 polymer ?
#
loop_
_entity_poly.entity_id
_entity_poly.type
_entity_poly.pdbx_seq_one_letter_code
_entity_poly.pdbx_strand_id
1 'polypeptide(L)'
;SQYLIVKALSDKFQNICVVGDDAQSIYSFRGANIRNMLNFQRDYHDVNVFRLEQNYRSTKNIVNAANSIIEKNENKLDKVVWTENETGSKINITRLLTDGEEGRFVASSIFESKMRNQYKNKDFVILYRTNAQSRAFEDSLRKKNIPYRVYGGLSFYQRKEIKDILAYLRLIVNNADEEAFKRIINFPLRGIGQTSIDKLIIESKQRKIPIYDVARNINESNLSIGLKIRNKISDFVLSIEKAKLMLKESNAFEITEEVIKSSGIYKLYKEEESLESINRIQNIEELLNGV
;
A
#
# COMPACT_ATOMS: atom_id res chain seq x y z
N SER A 1 13.75 20.63 14.34
CA SER A 1 13.99 20.02 15.67
C SER A 1 15.30 19.23 15.71
N GLN A 2 15.50 18.21 14.86
CA GLN A 2 16.72 17.36 14.89
C GLN A 2 18.05 18.13 14.78
N TYR A 3 18.13 19.10 13.85
CA TYR A 3 19.33 19.92 13.68
C TYR A 3 19.75 20.66 14.96
N LEU A 4 18.79 21.27 15.66
CA LEU A 4 19.05 22.01 16.90
C LEU A 4 19.52 21.10 18.04
N ILE A 5 18.99 19.87 18.11
CA ILE A 5 19.42 18.88 19.10
C ILE A 5 20.88 18.50 18.85
N VAL A 6 21.23 18.19 17.60
CA VAL A 6 22.61 17.84 17.23
C VAL A 6 23.56 19.00 17.52
N LYS A 7 23.17 20.24 17.17
CA LYS A 7 23.95 21.45 17.46
C LYS A 7 24.18 21.65 18.97
N ALA A 8 23.15 21.43 19.79
CA ALA A 8 23.28 21.54 21.25
C ALA A 8 24.21 20.47 21.85
N LEU A 9 24.22 19.26 21.29
CA LEU A 9 25.10 18.17 21.75
C LEU A 9 26.56 18.39 21.37
N SER A 10 26.84 19.01 20.22
CA SER A 10 28.19 19.26 19.73
C SER A 10 28.79 20.58 20.22
N ASP A 11 28.02 21.46 20.86
CA ASP A 11 28.44 22.85 21.17
C ASP A 11 29.74 22.93 22.01
N LYS A 12 29.93 22.01 22.97
CA LYS A 12 31.08 22.03 23.89
C LYS A 12 32.42 21.65 23.24
N PHE A 13 32.42 20.63 22.39
CA PHE A 13 33.67 20.03 21.85
C PHE A 13 33.79 20.16 20.34
N GLN A 14 32.71 20.50 19.64
CA GLN A 14 32.62 20.65 18.19
C GLN A 14 33.15 19.48 17.35
N ASN A 15 33.30 18.30 17.97
CA ASN A 15 33.70 17.06 17.31
C ASN A 15 32.50 16.39 16.66
N ILE A 16 32.05 16.96 15.55
CA ILE A 16 30.89 16.47 14.79
C ILE A 16 31.30 16.11 13.35
N CYS A 17 30.93 14.90 12.94
CA CYS A 17 31.05 14.45 11.56
C CYS A 17 29.65 14.18 11.02
N VAL A 18 29.27 14.88 9.95
CA VAL A 18 28.00 14.67 9.25
C VAL A 18 28.28 14.15 7.85
N VAL A 19 27.46 13.20 7.42
CA VAL A 19 27.52 12.61 6.08
C VAL A 19 26.13 12.75 5.46
N GLY A 20 26.08 13.16 4.20
CA GLY A 20 24.82 13.36 3.49
C GLY A 20 25.02 13.56 2.00
N ASP A 21 23.91 13.48 1.26
CA ASP A 21 23.84 13.72 -0.16
C ASP A 21 22.64 14.64 -0.44
N ASP A 22 22.91 15.82 -0.99
CA ASP A 22 21.91 16.83 -1.34
C ASP A 22 20.90 16.27 -2.36
N ALA A 23 21.37 15.49 -3.34
CA ALA A 23 20.54 14.87 -4.37
C ALA A 23 19.62 13.78 -3.82
N GLN A 24 19.85 13.29 -2.60
CA GLN A 24 19.06 12.24 -1.95
C GLN A 24 18.10 12.77 -0.87
N SER A 25 17.96 14.09 -0.73
CA SER A 25 17.03 14.70 0.24
C SER A 25 15.56 14.59 -0.21
N ILE A 26 14.95 13.42 -0.04
CA ILE A 26 13.58 13.12 -0.48
C ILE A 26 12.48 13.34 0.59
N TYR A 27 12.83 13.77 1.81
CA TYR A 27 11.90 13.90 2.94
C TYR A 27 11.48 15.35 3.26
N SER A 28 11.56 16.26 2.29
CA SER A 28 11.21 17.68 2.49
C SER A 28 9.77 17.88 2.99
N PHE A 29 8.83 17.05 2.51
CA PHE A 29 7.44 17.03 2.96
C PHE A 29 7.25 16.66 4.44
N ARG A 30 8.26 16.05 5.08
CA ARG A 30 8.30 15.77 6.53
C ARG A 30 9.13 16.80 7.31
N GLY A 31 9.48 17.92 6.69
CA GLY A 31 10.26 18.99 7.30
C GLY A 31 11.78 18.79 7.25
N ALA A 32 12.28 17.85 6.45
CA ALA A 32 13.72 17.78 6.18
C ALA A 32 14.15 19.00 5.37
N ASN A 33 15.21 19.67 5.80
CA ASN A 33 15.69 20.89 5.16
C ASN A 33 17.12 20.70 4.67
N ILE A 34 17.32 20.70 3.35
CA ILE A 34 18.62 20.59 2.70
C ILE A 34 19.59 21.71 3.11
N ARG A 35 19.03 22.87 3.51
CA ARG A 35 19.81 24.00 4.03
C ARG A 35 20.60 23.64 5.27
N ASN A 36 20.20 22.64 6.06
CA ASN A 36 20.96 22.22 7.23
C ASN A 36 22.36 21.70 6.85
N MET A 37 22.47 21.04 5.69
CA MET A 37 23.76 20.55 5.18
C MET A 37 24.54 21.69 4.51
N LEU A 38 23.87 22.53 3.70
CA LEU A 38 24.50 23.67 3.04
C LEU A 38 25.03 24.72 4.02
N ASN A 39 24.32 24.93 5.13
CA ASN A 39 24.69 25.90 6.17
C ASN A 39 25.67 25.32 7.20
N PHE A 40 26.04 24.04 7.12
CA PHE A 40 26.94 23.43 8.10
C PHE A 40 28.28 24.17 8.19
N GLN A 41 28.83 24.61 7.04
CA GLN A 41 30.04 25.44 6.96
C GLN A 41 29.87 26.86 7.52
N ARG A 42 28.62 27.33 7.66
CA ARG A 42 28.30 28.62 8.29
C ARG A 42 28.12 28.50 9.80
N ASP A 43 27.68 27.34 10.26
CA ASP A 43 27.35 27.09 11.67
C ASP A 43 28.55 26.63 12.51
N TYR A 44 29.56 26.01 11.89
CA TYR A 44 30.80 25.58 12.52
C TYR A 44 31.99 26.25 11.82
N HIS A 45 32.93 26.76 12.60
CA HIS A 45 34.21 27.28 12.09
C HIS A 45 35.18 26.09 11.90
N ASP A 46 36.11 26.19 10.95
CA ASP A 46 37.13 25.15 10.66
C ASP A 46 36.58 23.77 10.23
N VAL A 47 35.52 23.75 9.40
CA VAL A 47 34.96 22.49 8.85
C VAL A 47 35.86 21.92 7.74
N ASN A 48 36.35 20.70 7.95
CA ASN A 48 36.96 19.91 6.88
C ASN A 48 35.88 19.25 6.01
N VAL A 49 35.95 19.47 4.69
CA VAL A 49 34.95 18.97 3.73
C VAL A 49 35.59 17.91 2.84
N PHE A 50 35.05 16.70 2.89
CA PHE A 50 35.50 15.59 2.05
C PHE A 50 34.41 15.24 1.03
N ARG A 51 34.76 15.24 -0.25
CA ARG A 51 33.85 14.87 -1.34
C ARG A 51 34.16 13.46 -1.81
N LEU A 52 33.17 12.57 -1.72
CA LEU A 52 33.28 11.20 -2.18
C LEU A 52 32.54 11.08 -3.52
N GLU A 53 33.27 11.26 -4.61
CA GLU A 53 32.70 11.33 -5.96
C GLU A 53 32.79 10.01 -6.74
N GLN A 54 33.60 9.06 -6.26
CA GLN A 54 33.71 7.74 -6.86
C GLN A 54 32.55 6.83 -6.41
N ASN A 55 31.78 6.33 -7.37
CA ASN A 55 30.71 5.36 -7.18
C ASN A 55 31.23 3.94 -7.42
N TYR A 56 31.15 3.11 -6.38
CA TYR A 56 31.56 1.70 -6.44
C TYR A 56 30.39 0.74 -6.74
N ARG A 57 29.14 1.24 -6.83
CA ARG A 57 27.92 0.42 -6.90
C ARG A 57 27.46 0.14 -8.34
N SER A 58 27.49 1.16 -9.18
CA SER A 58 26.78 1.21 -10.46
C SER A 58 27.74 1.23 -11.65
N THR A 59 27.27 0.79 -12.81
CA THR A 59 28.02 0.85 -14.07
C THR A 59 28.01 2.26 -14.67
N LYS A 60 28.91 2.56 -15.62
CA LYS A 60 29.03 3.92 -16.18
C LYS A 60 27.73 4.42 -16.81
N ASN A 61 26.98 3.56 -17.50
CA ASN A 61 25.70 3.96 -18.10
C ASN A 61 24.68 4.42 -17.04
N ILE A 62 24.61 3.74 -15.89
CA ILE A 62 23.71 4.10 -14.79
C ILE A 62 24.16 5.41 -14.13
N VAL A 63 25.45 5.55 -13.85
CA VAL A 63 26.02 6.76 -13.24
C VAL A 63 25.81 7.99 -14.13
N ASN A 64 26.09 7.86 -15.43
CA ASN A 64 25.91 8.95 -16.39
C ASN A 64 24.44 9.37 -16.54
N ALA A 65 23.50 8.41 -16.51
CA ALA A 65 22.09 8.72 -16.54
C ALA A 65 21.61 9.43 -15.26
N ALA A 66 22.13 9.03 -14.09
CA ALA A 66 21.84 9.73 -12.84
C ALA A 66 22.38 11.18 -12.87
N ASN A 67 23.61 11.37 -13.35
CA ASN A 67 24.22 12.70 -13.49
C ASN A 67 23.43 13.61 -14.44
N SER A 68 22.95 13.11 -15.58
CA SER A 68 22.19 13.93 -16.53
C SER A 68 20.80 14.35 -16.02
N ILE A 69 20.21 13.56 -15.10
CA ILE A 69 18.95 13.91 -14.45
C ILE A 69 19.18 14.96 -13.36
N ILE A 70 20.18 14.74 -12.49
CA ILE A 70 20.44 15.66 -11.37
C ILE A 70 20.95 17.02 -11.83
N GLU A 71 21.60 17.09 -13.00
CA GLU A 71 22.09 18.34 -13.56
C GLU A 71 20.97 19.37 -13.77
N LYS A 72 19.73 18.91 -13.99
CA LYS A 72 18.55 19.75 -14.20
C LYS A 72 18.03 20.43 -12.92
N ASN A 73 18.52 20.07 -11.74
CA ASN A 73 18.11 20.72 -10.50
C ASN A 73 18.79 22.09 -10.36
N GLU A 74 17.99 23.12 -10.02
CA GLU A 74 18.47 24.49 -9.82
C GLU A 74 19.29 24.63 -8.52
N ASN A 75 18.87 23.94 -7.46
CA ASN A 75 19.53 24.00 -6.15
C ASN A 75 20.24 22.66 -5.87
N LYS A 76 21.54 22.61 -6.17
CA LYS A 76 22.40 21.42 -5.94
C LYS A 76 23.81 21.85 -5.52
N LEU A 77 24.55 20.93 -4.94
CA LEU A 77 25.99 21.06 -4.80
C LEU A 77 26.66 20.62 -6.11
N ASP A 78 27.63 21.41 -6.57
CA ASP A 78 28.44 21.04 -7.73
C ASP A 78 29.36 19.86 -7.37
N LYS A 79 28.96 18.69 -7.86
CA LYS A 79 29.71 17.43 -7.77
C LYS A 79 29.41 16.60 -9.02
N VAL A 80 30.41 15.87 -9.48
CA VAL A 80 30.25 14.92 -10.59
C VAL A 80 30.61 13.54 -10.10
N VAL A 81 29.62 12.66 -10.05
CA VAL A 81 29.85 11.27 -9.61
C VAL A 81 30.42 10.48 -10.79
N TRP A 82 31.50 9.72 -10.58
CA TRP A 82 32.14 8.91 -11.61
C TRP A 82 32.36 7.47 -11.13
N THR A 83 32.68 6.53 -12.02
CA THR A 83 32.92 5.11 -11.64
C THR A 83 34.01 4.46 -12.49
N GLU A 84 34.80 3.58 -11.86
CA GLU A 84 35.78 2.70 -12.53
C GLU A 84 35.16 1.39 -13.02
N ASN A 85 33.89 1.13 -12.65
CA ASN A 85 33.18 -0.05 -13.09
C ASN A 85 33.05 -0.08 -14.63
N GLU A 86 32.71 -1.24 -15.16
CA GLU A 86 32.43 -1.40 -16.58
C GLU A 86 31.30 -0.47 -17.06
N THR A 87 31.21 -0.27 -18.37
CA THR A 87 30.17 0.60 -18.96
C THR A 87 28.77 0.08 -18.68
N GLY A 88 28.61 -1.25 -18.66
CA GLY A 88 27.34 -1.93 -18.43
C GLY A 88 26.37 -1.83 -19.61
N SER A 89 25.23 -2.51 -19.49
CA SER A 89 24.14 -2.46 -20.47
C SER A 89 23.49 -1.07 -20.53
N LYS A 90 22.83 -0.75 -21.65
CA LYS A 90 22.00 0.45 -21.75
C LYS A 90 20.76 0.33 -20.87
N ILE A 91 20.28 1.48 -20.39
CA ILE A 91 19.01 1.55 -19.64
C ILE A 91 17.88 1.41 -20.64
N ASN A 92 17.02 0.42 -20.43
CA ASN A 92 15.85 0.20 -21.27
C ASN A 92 14.68 1.03 -20.74
N ILE A 93 14.02 1.75 -21.64
CA ILE A 93 12.78 2.49 -21.35
C ILE A 93 11.69 1.87 -22.22
N THR A 94 10.63 1.38 -21.57
CA THR A 94 9.50 0.75 -22.25
C THR A 94 8.23 1.45 -21.84
N ARG A 95 7.47 1.93 -22.83
CA ARG A 95 6.15 2.49 -22.62
C ARG A 95 5.11 1.41 -22.89
N LEU A 96 4.18 1.23 -21.97
CA LEU A 96 3.08 0.29 -22.06
C LEU A 96 1.76 1.03 -21.94
N LEU A 97 0.66 0.41 -22.37
CA LEU A 97 -0.64 1.07 -22.44
C LEU A 97 -1.33 1.08 -21.08
N THR A 98 -1.13 0.03 -20.28
CA THR A 98 -1.79 -0.15 -18.98
C THR A 98 -0.79 -0.59 -17.91
N ASP A 99 -1.14 -0.34 -16.66
CA ASP A 99 -0.45 -0.84 -15.46
C ASP A 99 -0.42 -2.38 -15.42
N GLY A 100 -1.51 -3.03 -15.82
CA GLY A 100 -1.59 -4.49 -15.92
C GLY A 100 -0.67 -5.07 -17.01
N GLU A 101 -0.42 -4.35 -18.09
CA GLU A 101 0.63 -4.69 -19.05
C GLU A 101 2.03 -4.48 -18.47
N GLU A 102 2.24 -3.37 -17.76
CA GLU A 102 3.50 -3.08 -17.06
C GLU A 102 3.87 -4.18 -16.07
N GLY A 103 2.93 -4.58 -15.20
CA GLY A 103 3.13 -5.68 -14.27
C GLY A 103 3.50 -6.99 -14.97
N ARG A 104 2.79 -7.35 -16.06
CA ARG A 104 3.05 -8.58 -16.83
C ARG A 104 4.39 -8.53 -17.54
N PHE A 105 4.75 -7.39 -18.11
CA PHE A 105 6.03 -7.17 -18.76
C PHE A 105 7.19 -7.30 -17.78
N VAL A 106 7.10 -6.65 -16.61
CA VAL A 106 8.13 -6.73 -15.56
C VAL A 106 8.25 -8.16 -15.02
N ALA A 107 7.14 -8.82 -14.70
CA ALA A 107 7.18 -10.20 -14.21
C ALA A 107 7.75 -11.18 -15.25
N SER A 108 7.46 -10.97 -16.54
CA SER A 108 8.06 -11.76 -17.63
C SER A 108 9.55 -11.49 -17.77
N SER A 109 9.96 -10.22 -17.72
CA SER A 109 11.36 -9.80 -17.82
C SER A 109 12.21 -10.34 -16.66
N ILE A 110 11.66 -10.37 -15.44
CA ILE A 110 12.30 -10.99 -14.27
C ILE A 110 12.47 -12.49 -14.51
N PHE A 111 11.40 -13.18 -14.93
CA PHE A 111 11.45 -14.62 -15.20
C PHE A 111 12.49 -14.98 -16.27
N GLU A 112 12.49 -14.28 -17.40
CA GLU A 112 13.43 -14.51 -18.50
C GLU A 112 14.88 -14.21 -18.10
N SER A 113 15.11 -13.07 -17.43
CA SER A 113 16.44 -12.69 -16.96
C SER A 113 16.98 -13.68 -15.91
N LYS A 114 16.11 -14.17 -15.04
CA LYS A 114 16.42 -15.20 -14.05
C LYS A 114 16.86 -16.51 -14.71
N MET A 115 16.12 -16.95 -15.73
CA MET A 115 16.44 -18.19 -16.46
C MET A 115 17.71 -18.07 -17.29
N ARG A 116 17.90 -16.95 -18.01
CA ARG A 116 19.05 -16.75 -18.90
C ARG A 116 20.36 -16.55 -18.14
N ASN A 117 20.34 -15.75 -17.07
CA ASN A 117 21.55 -15.32 -16.37
C ASN A 117 21.73 -16.01 -15.00
N GLN A 118 20.88 -16.99 -14.67
CA GLN A 118 20.89 -17.73 -13.39
C GLN A 118 20.77 -16.82 -12.14
N TYR A 119 20.11 -15.68 -12.27
CA TYR A 119 19.86 -14.79 -11.13
C TYR A 119 18.89 -15.41 -10.13
N LYS A 120 18.87 -14.87 -8.92
CA LYS A 120 17.93 -15.22 -7.85
C LYS A 120 16.88 -14.12 -7.73
N ASN A 121 15.72 -14.44 -7.14
CA ASN A 121 14.65 -13.45 -6.96
C ASN A 121 15.10 -12.22 -6.14
N LYS A 122 16.08 -12.40 -5.24
CA LYS A 122 16.65 -11.32 -4.41
C LYS A 122 17.51 -10.32 -5.20
N ASP A 123 17.91 -10.67 -6.42
CA ASP A 123 18.75 -9.81 -7.26
C ASP A 123 17.91 -8.79 -8.04
N PHE A 124 16.57 -8.85 -7.90
CA PHE A 124 15.62 -7.94 -8.53
C PHE A 124 14.95 -7.05 -7.48
N VAL A 125 14.74 -5.78 -7.84
CA VAL A 125 13.96 -4.81 -7.05
C VAL A 125 13.01 -4.07 -7.97
N ILE A 126 11.77 -3.87 -7.52
CA ILE A 126 10.77 -3.04 -8.19
C ILE A 126 10.56 -1.81 -7.31
N LEU A 127 10.76 -0.62 -7.88
CA LEU A 127 10.58 0.66 -7.20
C LEU A 127 9.43 1.40 -7.87
N TYR A 128 8.54 1.97 -7.05
CA TYR A 128 7.37 2.71 -7.50
C TYR A 128 7.15 3.94 -6.61
N ARG A 129 6.36 4.91 -7.08
CA ARG A 129 6.20 6.22 -6.45
C ARG A 129 5.18 6.21 -5.32
N THR A 130 4.09 5.46 -5.47
CA THR A 130 3.01 5.34 -4.47
C THR A 130 2.71 3.87 -4.18
N ASN A 131 2.21 3.59 -2.99
CA ASN A 131 1.92 2.21 -2.55
C ASN A 131 0.77 1.56 -3.33
N ALA A 132 -0.11 2.32 -3.97
CA ALA A 132 -1.20 1.79 -4.80
C ALA A 132 -0.64 1.01 -6.02
N GLN A 133 0.45 1.50 -6.62
CA GLN A 133 1.08 0.88 -7.79
C GLN A 133 1.61 -0.54 -7.54
N SER A 134 1.74 -0.98 -6.28
CA SER A 134 2.22 -2.34 -5.97
C SER A 134 1.27 -3.42 -6.52
N ARG A 135 -0.04 -3.15 -6.60
CA ARG A 135 -1.05 -4.16 -6.98
C ARG A 135 -0.74 -4.85 -8.31
N ALA A 136 -0.54 -4.08 -9.39
CA ALA A 136 -0.32 -4.63 -10.72
C ALA A 136 0.92 -5.54 -10.79
N PHE A 137 1.98 -5.19 -10.06
CA PHE A 137 3.18 -6.02 -9.93
C PHE A 137 2.92 -7.27 -9.07
N GLU A 138 2.28 -7.11 -7.91
CA GLU A 138 1.94 -8.23 -7.03
C GLU A 138 1.10 -9.29 -7.74
N ASP A 139 0.10 -8.87 -8.52
CA ASP A 139 -0.76 -9.77 -9.30
C ASP A 139 0.00 -10.51 -10.38
N SER A 140 0.83 -9.80 -11.13
CA SER A 140 1.61 -10.37 -12.21
C SER A 140 2.67 -11.34 -11.72
N LEU A 141 3.33 -11.02 -10.59
CA LEU A 141 4.28 -11.90 -9.92
C LEU A 141 3.59 -13.15 -9.37
N ARG A 142 2.42 -13.00 -8.73
CA ARG A 142 1.62 -14.12 -8.22
C ARG A 142 1.17 -15.05 -9.34
N LYS A 143 0.65 -14.51 -10.46
CA LYS A 143 0.23 -15.30 -11.63
C LYS A 143 1.38 -16.14 -12.22
N LYS A 144 2.63 -15.67 -12.13
CA LYS A 144 3.82 -16.42 -12.56
C LYS A 144 4.49 -17.25 -11.46
N ASN A 145 3.87 -17.36 -10.28
CA ASN A 145 4.46 -18.03 -9.10
C ASN A 145 5.87 -17.53 -8.77
N ILE A 146 6.10 -16.22 -8.85
CA ILE A 146 7.38 -15.59 -8.48
C ILE A 146 7.27 -15.10 -7.03
N PRO A 147 8.03 -15.67 -6.07
CA PRO A 147 8.08 -15.17 -4.71
C PRO A 147 8.55 -13.72 -4.65
N TYR A 148 7.82 -12.89 -3.92
CA TYR A 148 8.10 -11.47 -3.75
C TYR A 148 7.95 -11.04 -2.28
N ARG A 149 8.56 -9.90 -1.94
CA ARG A 149 8.41 -9.26 -0.62
C ARG A 149 8.21 -7.76 -0.80
N VAL A 150 7.18 -7.22 -0.17
CA VAL A 150 6.89 -5.79 -0.12
C VAL A 150 7.59 -5.17 1.09
N TYR A 151 8.27 -4.04 0.91
CA TYR A 151 8.91 -3.27 1.97
C TYR A 151 8.20 -1.93 2.15
N GLY A 152 8.10 -1.45 3.40
CA GLY A 152 7.48 -0.15 3.69
C GLY A 152 5.94 -0.15 3.71
N GLY A 153 5.31 -1.33 3.72
CA GLY A 153 3.85 -1.48 3.82
C GLY A 153 3.41 -2.94 3.87
N LEU A 154 2.13 -3.15 4.11
CA LEU A 154 1.48 -4.46 3.93
C LEU A 154 1.32 -4.75 2.43
N SER A 155 1.35 -6.04 2.06
CA SER A 155 0.90 -6.46 0.71
C SER A 155 -0.46 -5.84 0.40
N PHE A 156 -0.71 -5.48 -0.85
CA PHE A 156 -1.97 -4.83 -1.26
C PHE A 156 -3.21 -5.54 -0.68
N TYR A 157 -3.24 -6.88 -0.79
CA TYR A 157 -4.32 -7.74 -0.29
C TYR A 157 -4.35 -7.92 1.23
N GLN A 158 -3.33 -7.44 1.93
CA GLN A 158 -3.25 -7.48 3.39
C GLN A 158 -3.74 -6.18 4.04
N ARG A 159 -3.91 -5.10 3.26
CA ARG A 159 -4.41 -3.81 3.74
C ARG A 159 -5.83 -3.95 4.28
N LYS A 160 -6.16 -3.14 5.29
CA LYS A 160 -7.41 -3.29 6.04
C LYS A 160 -8.62 -3.08 5.12
N GLU A 161 -8.64 -1.96 4.42
CA GLU A 161 -9.68 -1.55 3.48
C GLU A 161 -9.89 -2.57 2.36
N ILE A 162 -8.82 -3.16 1.84
CA ILE A 162 -8.88 -4.18 0.80
C ILE A 162 -9.48 -5.48 1.35
N LYS A 163 -9.03 -5.92 2.53
CA LYS A 163 -9.60 -7.10 3.19
C LYS A 163 -11.06 -6.92 3.57
N ASP A 164 -11.47 -5.71 3.95
CA ASP A 164 -12.85 -5.40 4.30
C ASP A 164 -13.76 -5.53 3.07
N ILE A 165 -13.38 -4.93 1.95
CA ILE A 165 -14.14 -5.06 0.68
C ILE A 165 -14.15 -6.51 0.19
N LEU A 166 -13.01 -7.20 0.21
CA LEU A 166 -12.95 -8.61 -0.17
C LEU A 166 -13.81 -9.50 0.73
N ALA A 167 -13.96 -9.17 2.01
CA ALA A 167 -14.86 -9.88 2.90
C ALA A 167 -16.33 -9.67 2.51
N TYR A 168 -16.73 -8.46 2.09
CA TYR A 168 -18.07 -8.27 1.50
C TYR A 168 -18.29 -9.15 0.28
N LEU A 169 -17.37 -9.11 -0.68
CA LEU A 169 -17.46 -9.90 -1.91
C LEU A 169 -17.48 -11.41 -1.62
N ARG A 170 -16.64 -11.88 -0.70
CA ARG A 170 -16.64 -13.27 -0.25
C ARG A 170 -17.96 -13.68 0.39
N LEU A 171 -18.55 -12.85 1.25
CA LEU A 171 -19.83 -13.16 1.90
C LEU A 171 -21.00 -13.19 0.89
N ILE A 172 -20.93 -12.35 -0.14
CA ILE A 172 -21.91 -12.33 -1.24
C ILE A 172 -21.87 -13.64 -2.03
N VAL A 173 -20.67 -14.16 -2.32
CA VAL A 173 -20.49 -15.42 -3.06
C VAL A 173 -20.67 -16.66 -2.17
N ASN A 174 -20.27 -16.58 -0.90
CA ASN A 174 -20.28 -17.69 0.04
C ASN A 174 -20.82 -17.26 1.42
N ASN A 175 -22.09 -17.59 1.68
CA ASN A 175 -22.76 -17.28 2.96
C ASN A 175 -22.17 -18.03 4.16
N ALA A 176 -21.45 -19.14 3.92
CA ALA A 176 -20.84 -19.94 4.97
C ALA A 176 -19.49 -19.36 5.46
N ASP A 177 -19.04 -18.24 4.89
CA ASP A 177 -17.80 -17.59 5.25
C ASP A 177 -17.90 -16.82 6.58
N GLU A 178 -17.70 -17.54 7.69
CA GLU A 178 -17.78 -16.96 9.03
C GLU A 178 -16.76 -15.83 9.27
N GLU A 179 -15.55 -15.98 8.75
CA GLU A 179 -14.46 -15.01 8.92
C GLU A 179 -14.80 -13.70 8.21
N ALA A 180 -15.32 -13.79 6.99
CA ALA A 180 -15.81 -12.63 6.26
C ALA A 180 -16.97 -11.95 7.01
N PHE A 181 -17.95 -12.72 7.49
CA PHE A 181 -19.10 -12.20 8.24
C PHE A 181 -18.66 -11.43 9.49
N LYS A 182 -17.84 -12.05 10.36
CA LYS A 182 -17.35 -11.45 11.61
C LYS A 182 -16.59 -10.15 11.36
N ARG A 183 -15.83 -10.08 10.25
CA ARG A 183 -15.04 -8.91 9.88
C ARG A 183 -15.91 -7.71 9.52
N ILE A 184 -17.00 -7.92 8.80
CA ILE A 184 -17.76 -6.82 8.18
C ILE A 184 -19.10 -6.50 8.86
N ILE A 185 -19.63 -7.40 9.71
CA ILE A 185 -20.95 -7.20 10.34
C ILE A 185 -21.06 -5.83 11.06
N ASN A 186 -20.00 -5.38 11.73
CA ASN A 186 -19.96 -4.08 12.42
C ASN A 186 -18.94 -3.10 11.82
N PHE A 187 -18.46 -3.34 10.59
CA PHE A 187 -17.58 -2.41 9.88
C PHE A 187 -18.16 -2.03 8.51
N PRO A 188 -18.31 -0.74 8.17
CA PRO A 188 -18.24 0.45 9.03
C PRO A 188 -19.13 0.36 10.28
N LEU A 189 -18.89 1.20 11.30
CA LEU A 189 -19.56 1.10 12.59
C LEU A 189 -21.09 1.16 12.44
N ARG A 190 -21.77 0.05 12.75
CA ARG A 190 -23.25 -0.04 12.76
C ARG A 190 -23.82 0.04 14.17
N GLY A 191 -22.97 -0.03 15.19
CA GLY A 191 -23.39 -0.12 16.59
C GLY A 191 -24.01 -1.47 16.92
N ILE A 192 -23.48 -2.54 16.32
CA ILE A 192 -23.76 -3.93 16.68
C ILE A 192 -22.65 -4.35 17.66
N GLY A 193 -23.00 -4.53 18.93
CA GLY A 193 -22.05 -4.86 19.99
C GLY A 193 -21.56 -6.31 19.93
N GLN A 194 -20.39 -6.58 20.53
CA GLN A 194 -19.78 -7.92 20.56
C GLN A 194 -20.71 -8.97 21.16
N THR A 195 -21.43 -8.63 22.23
CA THR A 195 -22.41 -9.53 22.87
C THR A 195 -23.52 -10.00 21.93
N SER A 196 -23.93 -9.16 20.97
CA SER A 196 -24.94 -9.53 19.98
C SER A 196 -24.36 -10.45 18.92
N ILE A 197 -23.10 -10.20 18.52
CA ILE A 197 -22.37 -11.06 17.57
C ILE A 197 -22.15 -12.45 18.20
N ASP A 198 -21.75 -12.51 19.47
CA ASP A 198 -21.53 -13.78 20.18
C ASP A 198 -22.81 -14.61 20.27
N LYS A 199 -23.96 -13.96 20.49
CA LYS A 199 -25.27 -14.63 20.46
C LYS A 199 -25.59 -15.25 19.10
N LEU A 200 -25.28 -14.56 17.99
CA LEU A 200 -25.42 -15.14 16.65
C LEU A 200 -24.52 -16.35 16.44
N ILE A 201 -23.28 -16.28 16.94
CA ILE A 201 -22.31 -17.39 16.84
C ILE A 201 -22.78 -18.60 17.64
N ILE A 202 -23.29 -18.39 18.86
CA ILE A 202 -23.81 -19.47 19.71
C ILE A 202 -25.00 -20.15 19.02
N GLU A 203 -25.96 -19.37 18.53
CA GLU A 203 -27.14 -19.89 17.84
C GLU A 203 -26.76 -20.66 16.57
N SER A 204 -25.82 -20.13 15.79
CA SER A 204 -25.27 -20.78 14.60
C SER A 204 -24.69 -22.15 14.92
N LYS A 205 -23.90 -22.26 15.99
CA LYS A 205 -23.34 -23.54 16.46
C LYS A 205 -24.41 -24.52 16.96
N GLN A 206 -25.43 -24.02 17.68
CA GLN A 206 -26.53 -24.85 18.19
C GLN A 206 -27.37 -25.43 17.05
N ARG A 207 -27.71 -24.61 16.05
CA ARG A 207 -28.52 -25.02 14.89
C ARG A 207 -27.72 -25.68 13.78
N LYS A 208 -26.39 -25.63 13.83
CA LYS A 208 -25.46 -26.09 12.78
C LYS A 208 -25.74 -25.46 11.40
N ILE A 209 -26.06 -24.16 11.41
CA ILE A 209 -26.27 -23.37 10.18
C ILE A 209 -25.28 -22.20 10.16
N PRO A 210 -24.92 -21.67 8.97
CA PRO A 210 -24.08 -20.49 8.85
C PRO A 210 -24.56 -19.30 9.69
N ILE A 211 -23.62 -18.52 10.25
CA ILE A 211 -23.93 -17.32 11.05
C ILE A 211 -24.77 -16.33 10.22
N TYR A 212 -24.50 -16.25 8.91
CA TYR A 212 -25.27 -15.43 7.99
C TYR A 212 -26.76 -15.82 7.95
N ASP A 213 -27.08 -17.11 7.95
CA ASP A 213 -28.47 -17.58 7.88
C ASP A 213 -29.22 -17.33 9.19
N VAL A 214 -28.51 -17.38 10.34
CA VAL A 214 -29.06 -16.92 11.62
C VAL A 214 -29.39 -15.43 11.57
N ALA A 215 -28.48 -14.61 11.02
CA ALA A 215 -28.67 -13.18 10.88
C ALA A 215 -29.81 -12.85 9.90
N ARG A 216 -29.99 -13.65 8.85
CA ARG A 216 -31.10 -13.51 7.90
C ARG A 216 -32.46 -13.75 8.54
N ASN A 217 -32.55 -14.74 9.42
CA ASN A 217 -33.79 -15.09 10.13
C ASN A 217 -33.82 -14.49 11.54
N ILE A 218 -33.14 -13.35 11.76
CA ILE A 218 -33.00 -12.74 13.09
C ILE A 218 -34.35 -12.39 13.73
N ASN A 219 -35.33 -12.01 12.92
CA ASN A 219 -36.66 -11.64 13.39
C ASN A 219 -37.47 -12.86 13.86
N GLU A 220 -37.27 -14.01 13.22
CA GLU A 220 -37.92 -15.29 13.57
C GLU A 220 -37.21 -16.01 14.72
N SER A 221 -35.98 -15.59 15.04
CA SER A 221 -35.20 -16.16 16.13
C SER A 221 -35.64 -15.64 17.51
N ASN A 222 -35.66 -16.53 18.50
CA ASN A 222 -35.91 -16.20 19.91
C ASN A 222 -34.66 -15.63 20.62
N LEU A 223 -33.72 -15.04 19.88
CA LEU A 223 -32.48 -14.49 20.44
C LEU A 223 -32.77 -13.27 21.33
N SER A 224 -32.14 -13.19 22.50
CA SER A 224 -32.25 -12.05 23.42
C SER A 224 -31.47 -10.82 22.93
N ILE A 225 -31.80 -10.33 21.74
CA ILE A 225 -31.23 -9.15 21.07
C ILE A 225 -32.33 -8.10 20.94
N GLY A 226 -32.04 -6.87 21.40
CA GLY A 226 -33.01 -5.77 21.35
C GLY A 226 -33.39 -5.37 19.92
N LEU A 227 -34.63 -4.90 19.74
CA LEU A 227 -35.22 -4.55 18.44
C LEU A 227 -34.34 -3.62 17.58
N LYS A 228 -33.72 -2.61 18.18
CA LYS A 228 -32.83 -1.68 17.46
C LYS A 228 -31.63 -2.38 16.81
N ILE A 229 -31.05 -3.37 17.50
CA ILE A 229 -29.91 -4.15 16.98
C ILE A 229 -30.39 -5.16 15.95
N ARG A 230 -31.57 -5.77 16.14
CA ARG A 230 -32.19 -6.65 15.14
C ARG A 230 -32.40 -5.92 13.82
N ASN A 231 -32.94 -4.70 13.85
CA ASN A 231 -33.14 -3.89 12.64
C ASN A 231 -31.81 -3.61 11.92
N LYS A 232 -30.76 -3.23 12.65
CA LYS A 232 -29.43 -3.00 12.07
C LYS A 232 -28.83 -4.25 11.41
N ILE A 233 -29.03 -5.43 12.01
CA ILE A 233 -28.61 -6.70 11.43
C ILE A 233 -29.42 -7.00 10.17
N SER A 234 -30.73 -6.79 10.20
CA SER A 234 -31.62 -6.95 9.04
C SER A 234 -31.23 -6.01 7.90
N ASP A 235 -30.94 -4.73 8.17
CA ASP A 235 -30.49 -3.76 7.17
C ASP A 235 -29.17 -4.19 6.52
N PHE A 236 -28.23 -4.71 7.33
CA PHE A 236 -26.99 -5.29 6.83
C PHE A 236 -27.27 -6.50 5.92
N VAL A 237 -28.10 -7.45 6.35
CA VAL A 237 -28.44 -8.62 5.52
C VAL A 237 -29.13 -8.19 4.22
N LEU A 238 -30.05 -7.23 4.27
CA LEU A 238 -30.72 -6.69 3.10
C LEU A 238 -29.73 -6.10 2.09
N SER A 239 -28.69 -5.40 2.57
CA SER A 239 -27.63 -4.89 1.68
C SER A 239 -26.85 -6.01 0.98
N ILE A 240 -26.57 -7.12 1.67
CA ILE A 240 -25.88 -8.28 1.10
C ILE A 240 -26.80 -9.03 0.13
N GLU A 241 -28.07 -9.24 0.47
CA GLU A 241 -29.04 -9.88 -0.43
C GLU A 241 -29.29 -9.05 -1.70
N LYS A 242 -29.34 -7.71 -1.59
CA LYS A 242 -29.41 -6.82 -2.77
C LYS A 242 -28.20 -7.04 -3.68
N ALA A 243 -26.99 -7.06 -3.11
CA ALA A 243 -25.77 -7.30 -3.88
C ALA A 243 -25.72 -8.72 -4.49
N LYS A 244 -26.30 -9.72 -3.83
CA LYS A 244 -26.44 -11.08 -4.38
C LYS A 244 -27.38 -11.14 -5.57
N LEU A 245 -28.49 -10.40 -5.55
CA LEU A 245 -29.40 -10.35 -6.69
C LEU A 245 -28.71 -9.79 -7.93
N MET A 246 -27.83 -8.79 -7.75
CA MET A 246 -27.03 -8.22 -8.83
C MET A 246 -26.03 -9.20 -9.46
N LEU A 247 -25.62 -10.27 -8.77
CA LEU A 247 -24.73 -11.30 -9.36
C LEU A 247 -25.28 -11.93 -10.64
N LYS A 248 -26.60 -11.90 -10.84
CA LYS A 248 -27.23 -12.50 -12.02
C LYS A 248 -27.13 -11.63 -13.27
N GLU A 249 -26.99 -10.32 -13.11
CA GLU A 249 -27.15 -9.34 -14.20
C GLU A 249 -25.93 -8.43 -14.37
N SER A 250 -25.10 -8.28 -13.33
CA SER A 250 -23.96 -7.36 -13.30
C SER A 250 -22.61 -8.07 -13.41
N ASN A 251 -21.62 -7.36 -13.94
CA ASN A 251 -20.23 -7.80 -13.94
C ASN A 251 -19.56 -7.56 -12.57
N ALA A 252 -18.36 -8.13 -12.39
CA ALA A 252 -17.62 -8.03 -11.12
C ALA A 252 -17.30 -6.58 -10.72
N PHE A 253 -17.04 -5.70 -11.70
CA PHE A 253 -16.74 -4.29 -11.47
C PHE A 253 -17.94 -3.57 -10.87
N GLU A 254 -19.12 -3.70 -11.48
CA GLU A 254 -20.39 -3.09 -11.03
C GLU A 254 -20.76 -3.53 -9.62
N ILE A 255 -20.62 -4.82 -9.32
CA ILE A 255 -20.92 -5.37 -7.99
C ILE A 255 -19.93 -4.82 -6.95
N THR A 256 -18.65 -4.77 -7.30
CA THR A 256 -17.63 -4.22 -6.41
C THR A 256 -17.88 -2.73 -6.14
N GLU A 257 -18.26 -1.97 -7.16
CA GLU A 257 -18.59 -0.56 -7.03
C GLU A 257 -19.83 -0.34 -6.13
N GLU A 258 -20.90 -1.10 -6.34
CA GLU A 258 -22.10 -1.02 -5.50
C GLU A 258 -21.79 -1.42 -4.04
N VAL A 259 -20.98 -2.45 -3.82
CA VAL A 259 -20.56 -2.86 -2.46
C VAL A 259 -19.75 -1.75 -1.78
N ILE A 260 -18.82 -1.11 -2.48
CA ILE A 260 -18.01 -0.02 -1.93
C ILE A 260 -18.89 1.18 -1.54
N LYS A 261 -19.88 1.51 -2.36
CA LYS A 261 -20.84 2.61 -2.10
C LYS A 261 -21.82 2.27 -0.98
N SER A 262 -22.51 1.13 -1.08
CA SER A 262 -23.58 0.72 -0.16
C SER A 262 -23.07 0.32 1.24
N SER A 263 -21.84 -0.22 1.34
CA SER A 263 -21.24 -0.56 2.63
C SER A 263 -20.96 0.66 3.51
N GLY A 264 -20.81 1.84 2.90
CA GLY A 264 -20.41 3.08 3.57
C GLY A 264 -18.90 3.22 3.81
N ILE A 265 -18.07 2.27 3.34
CA ILE A 265 -16.61 2.30 3.53
C ILE A 265 -15.99 3.51 2.83
N TYR A 266 -16.41 3.78 1.58
CA TYR A 266 -15.90 4.92 0.82
C TYR A 266 -16.25 6.25 1.51
N LYS A 267 -17.50 6.38 1.97
CA LYS A 267 -17.99 7.57 2.68
C LYS A 267 -17.21 7.81 3.99
N LEU A 268 -16.98 6.74 4.77
CA LEU A 268 -16.21 6.80 6.02
C LEU A 268 -14.84 7.42 5.81
N TYR A 269 -14.07 6.96 4.82
CA TYR A 269 -12.73 7.49 4.57
C TYR A 269 -12.74 8.87 3.92
N LYS A 270 -13.78 9.18 3.15
CA LYS A 270 -13.93 10.50 2.55
C LYS A 270 -14.19 11.58 3.60
N GLU A 271 -14.98 11.29 4.63
CA GLU A 271 -15.29 12.22 5.72
C GLU A 271 -14.11 12.46 6.68
N GLU A 272 -13.15 11.54 6.76
CA GLU A 272 -11.99 11.63 7.65
C GLU A 272 -10.93 12.65 7.18
N GLU A 273 -10.91 12.99 5.88
CA GLU A 273 -10.03 13.98 5.22
C GLU A 273 -8.54 13.97 5.63
N SER A 274 -8.05 12.83 6.13
CA SER A 274 -6.67 12.68 6.59
C SER A 274 -5.77 12.19 5.45
N LEU A 275 -4.47 12.47 5.55
CA LEU A 275 -3.46 11.91 4.63
C LEU A 275 -3.53 10.38 4.56
N GLU A 276 -3.91 9.72 5.66
CA GLU A 276 -4.09 8.28 5.69
C GLU A 276 -5.36 7.84 4.96
N SER A 277 -6.48 8.56 5.14
CA SER A 277 -7.74 8.22 4.49
C SER A 277 -7.68 8.41 2.98
N ILE A 278 -6.97 9.43 2.49
CA ILE A 278 -6.69 9.64 1.06
C ILE A 278 -5.94 8.43 0.48
N ASN A 279 -4.92 7.92 1.17
CA ASN A 279 -4.18 6.72 0.71
C ASN A 279 -5.08 5.48 0.69
N ARG A 280 -6.00 5.33 1.65
CA ARG A 280 -6.96 4.21 1.68
C ARG A 280 -7.94 4.31 0.51
N ILE A 281 -8.44 5.50 0.20
CA ILE A 281 -9.31 5.72 -0.97
C ILE A 281 -8.59 5.34 -2.27
N GLN A 282 -7.34 5.77 -2.44
CA GLN A 282 -6.54 5.39 -3.60
C GLN A 282 -6.38 3.87 -3.72
N ASN A 283 -6.22 3.15 -2.60
CA ASN A 283 -6.16 1.69 -2.64
C ASN A 283 -7.49 1.05 -3.04
N ILE A 284 -8.62 1.62 -2.62
CA ILE A 284 -9.95 1.14 -2.99
C ILE A 284 -10.22 1.37 -4.48
N GLU A 285 -9.86 2.54 -5.00
CA GLU A 285 -9.95 2.86 -6.43
C GLU A 285 -9.05 1.93 -7.25
N GLU A 286 -7.85 1.65 -6.75
CA GLU A 286 -6.92 0.71 -7.37
C GLU A 286 -7.46 -0.74 -7.36
N LEU A 287 -8.21 -1.12 -6.31
CA LEU A 287 -8.92 -2.41 -6.30
C LEU A 287 -9.99 -2.45 -7.39
N LEU A 288 -10.79 -1.39 -7.53
CA LEU A 288 -11.83 -1.29 -8.55
C LEU A 288 -11.26 -1.37 -9.97
N ASN A 289 -10.17 -0.66 -10.26
CA ASN A 289 -9.48 -0.73 -11.55
C ASN A 289 -8.92 -2.14 -11.86
N GLY A 290 -8.76 -2.96 -10.82
CA GLY A 290 -8.24 -4.31 -10.92
C GLY A 290 -9.25 -5.42 -11.12
N VAL A 291 -10.54 -5.11 -10.98
CA VAL A 291 -11.66 -6.05 -11.13
C VAL A 291 -12.13 -6.04 -12.59
#